data_AF-A0A817G2U2-F1
#
_entry.id   AF-A0A817G2U2-F1
#
_cell.length_a   1.000
_cell.length_b   1.000
_cell.length_c   1.000
_cell.angle_alpha   90.00
_cell.angle_beta   90.00
_cell.angle_gamma   90.00
#
_symmetry.space_group_name_H-M   'P 1'
#
loop_
_entity.id
_entity.type
_entity.pdbx_description
1 polymer ?
#
loop_
_entity_poly.entity_id
_entity_poly.type
_entity_poly.pdbx_seq_one_letter_code
_entity_poly.pdbx_strand_id
1 'polypeptide(L)'
;DGVRNGGEIGIDCDGPCTKRCNGRVCTSAEDCWSGVCGVNKTCSEATCYDGVRNGGEIGIDCDGPCLRRCNDRACISDDDCWSGVCGINKTCSGK
;
A
#
# COMPACT_ATOMS: atom_id res chain seq x y z
N ASP A 1 -12.01 0.59 11.69
CA ASP A 1 -13.03 1.34 10.89
C ASP A 1 -12.49 2.70 10.42
N GLY A 2 -11.18 2.84 10.25
CA GLY A 2 -10.49 4.04 9.82
C GLY A 2 -10.21 5.02 10.96
N VAL A 3 -10.58 4.70 12.21
CA VAL A 3 -10.37 5.56 13.38
C VAL A 3 -9.93 4.73 14.57
N ARG A 4 -9.11 5.32 15.45
CA ARG A 4 -8.68 4.64 16.68
C ARG A 4 -9.81 4.65 17.71
N ASN A 5 -10.55 3.56 17.80
CA ASN A 5 -11.64 3.39 18.78
C ASN A 5 -11.64 1.98 19.38
N GLY A 6 -12.68 1.60 20.14
CA GLY A 6 -12.90 0.20 20.53
C GLY A 6 -11.85 -0.48 21.44
N GLY A 7 -10.82 0.24 21.89
CA GLY A 7 -9.69 -0.34 22.65
C GLY A 7 -8.43 -0.60 21.80
N GLU A 8 -8.39 -0.13 20.56
CA GLU A 8 -7.25 -0.25 19.66
C GLU A 8 -6.02 0.56 20.14
N ILE A 9 -4.83 0.04 19.84
CA ILE A 9 -3.57 0.73 20.17
C ILE A 9 -3.17 1.65 19.00
N GLY A 10 -3.27 1.19 17.76
CA GLY A 10 -3.18 2.01 16.56
C GLY A 10 -4.56 2.23 15.92
N ILE A 11 -4.62 2.95 14.80
CA ILE A 11 -5.86 3.00 14.00
C ILE A 11 -6.05 1.62 13.38
N ASP A 12 -7.14 0.94 13.72
CA ASP A 12 -7.52 -0.38 13.17
C ASP A 12 -6.50 -1.51 13.39
N CYS A 13 -5.63 -1.38 14.39
CA CYS A 13 -4.59 -2.38 14.67
C CYS A 13 -4.24 -2.50 16.16
N ASP A 14 -3.76 -3.69 16.54
CA ASP A 14 -3.49 -4.13 17.91
C ASP A 14 -4.69 -4.04 18.88
N GLY A 15 -4.49 -4.48 20.13
CA GLY A 15 -5.54 -4.50 21.14
C GLY A 15 -6.60 -5.55 20.79
N PRO A 16 -7.86 -5.16 20.53
CA PRO A 16 -8.91 -6.07 20.09
C PRO A 16 -8.79 -6.49 18.61
N CYS A 17 -7.97 -5.80 17.81
CA CYS A 17 -7.77 -6.16 16.40
C CYS A 17 -6.89 -7.40 16.26
N THR A 18 -7.23 -8.26 15.30
CA THR A 18 -6.40 -9.44 14.94
C THR A 18 -5.12 -9.04 14.22
N LYS A 19 -5.17 -7.93 13.46
CA LYS A 19 -4.01 -7.37 12.76
C LYS A 19 -3.16 -6.51 13.70
N ARG A 20 -1.85 -6.55 13.47
CA ARG A 20 -0.81 -5.88 14.24
C ARG A 20 -0.37 -4.59 13.57
N CYS A 21 -0.03 -3.60 14.39
CA CYS A 21 0.52 -2.33 13.90
C CYS A 21 1.99 -2.48 13.46
N ASN A 22 2.52 -1.47 12.75
CA ASN A 22 3.92 -1.41 12.32
C ASN A 22 4.89 -1.60 13.51
N GLY A 23 6.01 -2.27 13.27
CA GLY A 23 7.05 -2.60 14.26
C GLY A 23 6.74 -3.79 15.17
N ARG A 24 5.53 -4.36 15.13
CA ARG A 24 5.17 -5.57 15.89
C ARG A 24 5.70 -6.82 15.21
N VAL A 25 6.08 -7.83 15.99
CA VAL A 25 6.49 -9.14 15.45
C VAL A 25 5.35 -9.75 14.62
N CYS A 26 5.67 -10.39 13.50
CA CYS A 26 4.74 -11.09 12.63
C CYS A 26 5.34 -12.40 12.11
N THR A 27 4.48 -13.31 11.67
CA THR A 27 4.85 -14.59 11.07
C THR A 27 4.50 -14.65 9.59
N SER A 28 3.42 -13.98 9.19
CA SER A 28 2.96 -13.84 7.81
C SER A 28 2.39 -12.44 7.55
N ALA A 29 2.20 -12.10 6.27
CA ALA A 29 1.64 -10.84 5.81
C ALA A 29 0.27 -10.50 6.44
N GLU A 30 -0.58 -11.51 6.61
CA GLU A 30 -1.93 -11.36 7.16
C GLU A 30 -1.97 -10.94 8.63
N ASP A 31 -0.87 -11.15 9.37
CA ASP A 31 -0.71 -10.65 10.74
C ASP A 31 -0.66 -9.13 10.80
N CYS A 32 -0.26 -8.47 9.71
CA CYS A 32 0.03 -7.04 9.70
C CYS A 32 -1.11 -6.24 9.10
N TRP A 33 -1.41 -5.08 9.70
CA TRP A 33 -2.39 -4.14 9.15
C TRP A 33 -2.03 -3.73 7.72
N SER A 34 -0.74 -3.44 7.47
CA SER A 34 -0.20 -3.14 6.15
C SER A 34 -0.25 -4.31 5.16
N GLY A 35 -0.46 -5.54 5.63
CA GLY A 35 -0.27 -6.73 4.80
C GLY A 35 1.20 -7.04 4.51
N VAL A 36 2.15 -6.38 5.16
CA VAL A 36 3.59 -6.57 4.92
C VAL A 36 4.29 -7.04 6.20
N CYS A 37 4.68 -8.31 6.21
CA CYS A 37 5.57 -8.86 7.23
C CYS A 37 7.01 -8.81 6.73
N GLY A 38 7.79 -7.87 7.24
CA GLY A 38 9.15 -7.59 6.78
C GLY A 38 10.13 -8.72 7.07
N VAL A 39 11.30 -8.64 6.45
CA VAL A 39 12.38 -9.64 6.58
C VAL A 39 12.85 -9.86 8.02
N ASN A 40 12.75 -8.83 8.85
CA ASN A 40 13.07 -8.87 10.28
C ASN A 40 11.95 -9.48 11.15
N LYS A 41 10.92 -10.09 10.52
CA LYS A 41 9.72 -10.62 11.18
C LYS A 41 8.97 -9.56 11.97
N THR A 42 8.93 -8.33 11.47
CA THR A 42 8.07 -7.27 12.00
C THR A 42 7.20 -6.63 10.92
N CYS A 43 6.01 -6.18 11.31
CA CYS A 43 5.10 -5.48 10.42
C CYS A 43 5.75 -4.21 9.91
N SER A 44 5.87 -4.10 8.59
CA SER A 44 6.43 -2.93 7.93
C SER A 44 5.32 -1.97 7.53
N GLU A 45 5.63 -0.69 7.39
CA GLU A 45 4.67 0.29 6.93
C GLU A 45 4.32 0.04 5.46
N ALA A 46 3.11 0.43 5.07
CA ALA A 46 2.68 0.45 3.68
C ALA A 46 3.57 1.42 2.86
N THR A 47 4.02 1.01 1.69
CA THR A 47 4.82 1.85 0.79
C THR A 47 4.40 1.66 -0.66
N CYS A 48 4.61 2.70 -1.49
CA CYS A 48 4.28 2.70 -2.92
C CYS A 48 5.18 1.82 -3.81
N TYR A 49 5.77 0.77 -3.24
CA TYR A 49 6.71 -0.14 -3.89
C TYR A 49 6.89 -1.45 -3.11
N ASP A 50 5.96 -1.79 -2.20
CA ASP A 50 6.04 -3.02 -1.39
C ASP A 50 5.38 -4.23 -2.07
N GLY A 51 4.76 -4.06 -3.23
CA GLY A 51 4.12 -5.12 -3.99
C GLY A 51 2.72 -5.48 -3.48
N VAL A 52 2.17 -4.72 -2.53
CA VAL A 52 0.90 -5.01 -1.88
C VAL A 52 -0.01 -3.80 -2.00
N ARG A 53 -1.23 -4.00 -2.51
CA ARG A 53 -2.26 -2.96 -2.46
C ARG A 53 -2.71 -2.71 -1.02
N ASN A 54 -2.12 -1.71 -0.38
CA ASN A 54 -2.35 -1.36 1.02
C ASN A 54 -2.34 0.17 1.19
N GLY A 55 -2.35 0.68 2.43
CA GLY A 55 -2.07 2.11 2.69
C GLY A 55 -3.03 3.16 2.08
N GLY A 56 -4.11 2.74 1.41
CA GLY A 56 -5.01 3.63 0.65
C GLY A 56 -4.78 3.62 -0.86
N GLU A 57 -3.95 2.74 -1.39
CA GLU A 57 -3.69 2.59 -2.82
C GLU A 57 -4.91 2.10 -3.62
N ILE A 58 -5.02 2.58 -4.87
CA ILE A 58 -6.10 2.17 -5.77
C ILE A 58 -5.72 0.95 -6.60
N GLY A 59 -4.45 0.86 -7.03
CA GLY A 59 -3.86 -0.38 -7.56
C GLY A 59 -2.77 -0.90 -6.64
N ILE A 60 -2.03 -1.92 -7.05
CA ILE A 60 -0.83 -2.35 -6.31
C ILE A 60 0.26 -1.30 -6.56
N ASP A 61 0.77 -0.67 -5.50
CA ASP A 61 1.87 0.32 -5.54
C ASP A 61 1.59 1.55 -6.42
N CYS A 62 0.32 1.90 -6.65
CA CYS A 62 -0.05 3.00 -7.55
C CYS A 62 -1.38 3.66 -7.20
N ASP A 63 -1.48 4.94 -7.58
CA ASP A 63 -2.59 5.85 -7.27
C ASP A 63 -2.85 6.02 -5.76
N GLY A 64 -3.88 6.80 -5.40
CA GLY A 64 -4.24 7.09 -4.01
C GLY A 64 -3.16 7.94 -3.34
N PRO A 65 -2.47 7.44 -2.29
CA PRO A 65 -1.33 8.13 -1.69
C PRO A 65 -0.07 8.10 -2.57
N CYS A 66 -0.02 7.23 -3.59
CA CYS A 66 1.15 7.08 -4.44
C CYS A 66 1.16 8.08 -5.60
N LEU A 67 2.33 8.69 -5.83
CA LEU A 67 2.53 9.68 -6.90
C LEU A 67 2.40 9.05 -8.29
N ARG A 68 2.86 7.81 -8.45
CA ARG A 68 2.79 7.07 -9.71
C ARG A 68 1.40 6.51 -9.91
N ARG A 69 0.90 6.67 -11.12
CA ARG A 69 -0.45 6.31 -11.54
C ARG A 69 -0.47 4.88 -12.06
N CYS A 70 -1.58 4.19 -11.81
CA CYS A 70 -1.81 2.88 -12.39
C CYS A 70 -2.06 2.97 -13.90
N ASN A 71 -2.13 1.81 -14.56
CA ASN A 71 -2.54 1.74 -15.97
C ASN A 71 -3.92 2.40 -16.17
N ASP A 72 -4.17 2.83 -17.41
CA ASP A 72 -5.40 3.50 -17.87
C ASP A 72 -5.66 4.88 -17.24
N ARG A 73 -4.71 5.41 -16.48
CA ARG A 73 -4.75 6.77 -15.91
C ARG A 73 -4.08 7.79 -16.82
N ALA A 74 -4.58 9.01 -16.80
CA ALA A 74 -3.97 10.11 -17.56
C ALA A 74 -2.53 10.41 -17.10
N CYS A 75 -1.62 10.68 -18.03
CA CYS A 75 -0.20 10.97 -17.77
C CYS A 75 0.33 12.09 -18.68
N ILE A 76 1.39 12.74 -18.23
CA ILE A 76 2.12 13.77 -18.97
C ILE A 76 3.45 13.18 -19.50
N SER A 77 4.17 12.45 -18.63
CA SER A 77 5.43 11.76 -18.93
C SER A 77 5.45 10.32 -18.38
N ASP A 78 6.46 9.55 -18.81
CA ASP A 78 6.68 8.17 -18.38
C ASP A 78 6.82 8.01 -16.86
N ASP A 79 7.40 9.01 -16.18
CA ASP A 79 7.57 9.03 -14.73
C ASP A 79 6.24 9.06 -13.96
N ASP A 80 5.19 9.60 -14.57
CA ASP A 80 3.85 9.62 -13.96
C ASP A 80 3.26 8.22 -13.82
N CYS A 81 3.71 7.26 -14.63
CA CYS A 81 3.12 5.94 -14.70
C CYS A 81 3.94 4.94 -13.91
N TRP A 82 3.29 4.09 -13.12
CA TRP A 82 3.96 2.99 -12.40
C TRP A 82 4.71 2.06 -13.37
N SER A 83 4.14 1.83 -14.55
CA SER A 83 4.78 1.06 -15.63
C SER A 83 6.03 1.72 -16.23
N GLY A 84 6.22 3.03 -16.01
CA GLY A 84 7.23 3.82 -16.70
C GLY A 84 6.88 4.08 -18.17
N VAL A 85 5.61 3.94 -18.56
CA VAL A 85 5.16 4.12 -19.94
C VAL A 85 3.90 4.98 -20.00
N CYS A 86 4.06 6.20 -20.48
CA CYS A 86 2.96 7.10 -20.84
C CYS A 86 2.65 6.96 -22.33
N GLY A 87 1.57 6.22 -22.64
CA GLY A 87 1.18 5.91 -24.00
C GLY A 87 0.77 7.14 -24.83
N ILE A 88 0.67 6.95 -26.15
CA ILE A 88 0.35 8.03 -27.11
C ILE A 88 -0.95 8.78 -26.80
N ASN A 89 -1.91 8.10 -26.16
CA ASN A 89 -3.20 8.67 -25.77
C ASN A 89 -3.13 9.44 -24.45
N LYS A 90 -1.92 9.75 -23.94
CA LYS A 90 -1.68 10.35 -22.63
C LYS A 90 -2.29 9.51 -21.50
N THR A 91 -2.14 8.19 -21.62
CA THR A 91 -2.61 7.21 -20.64
C THR A 91 -1.50 6.24 -20.28
N CYS A 92 -1.32 5.98 -18.98
CA CYS A 92 -0.43 4.97 -18.48
C CYS A 92 -0.78 3.61 -19.06
N SER A 93 0.19 2.91 -19.62
CA SER A 93 0.00 1.62 -20.28
C SER A 93 0.92 0.58 -19.66
N GLY A 94 0.43 -0.66 -19.53
CA GLY A 94 1.18 -1.78 -18.96
C GLY A 94 2.18 -2.41 -19.95
N LYS A 95 3.15 -3.15 -19.41
CA LYS A 95 4.02 -4.05 -20.20
C LYS A 95 3.29 -5.31 -20.67
#